data_AF-A0A1Q3PKX4-F1
#
_entry.id   AF-A0A1Q3PKX4-F1
#
_cell.length_a   1.000
_cell.length_b   1.000
_cell.length_c   1.000
_cell.angle_alpha   90.00
_cell.angle_beta   90.00
_cell.angle_gamma   90.00
#
_symmetry.space_group_name_H-M   'P 1'
#
loop_
_entity.id
_entity.type
_entity.pdbx_description
1 polymer ?
#
loop_
_entity_poly.entity_id
_entity_poly.type
_entity_poly.pdbx_seq_one_letter_code
_entity_poly.pdbx_strand_id
1 'polypeptide(L)'
;MYISVLSRNKKSRKSLLFKRKVVETFRAEIATADQIQQTLHISQIELRRLNRWYFKHRLKPYLFLESFIQTMKKKTDASYLKALEQRLLETEKENRFLRLKAEAFETAIQIAEEQFNIPILKKSGTKQPKG
;
A
#
# COMPACT_ATOMS: atom_id res chain seq x y z
N MET A 1 10.68 39.69 14.47
CA MET A 1 11.80 38.70 14.44
C MET A 1 11.28 37.29 14.76
N TYR A 2 11.10 36.43 13.75
CA TYR A 2 10.50 35.08 13.91
C TYR A 2 11.35 34.12 14.80
N ILE A 3 12.67 34.33 14.86
CA ILE A 3 13.60 33.56 15.73
C ILE A 3 13.28 33.74 17.22
N SER A 4 12.79 34.92 17.62
CA SER A 4 12.44 35.19 19.03
C SER A 4 11.30 34.30 19.55
N VAL A 5 10.45 33.80 18.66
CA VAL A 5 9.39 32.84 19.01
C VAL A 5 10.01 31.48 19.36
N LEU A 6 11.09 31.10 18.68
CA LEU A 6 11.83 29.85 18.93
C LEU A 6 12.60 29.91 20.25
N SER A 7 13.06 31.08 20.69
CA SER A 7 13.80 31.22 21.95
C SER A 7 12.90 31.09 23.19
N ARG A 8 11.63 31.51 23.10
CA ARG A 8 10.64 31.50 24.19
C ARG A 8 10.30 30.10 24.71
N ASN A 9 10.23 29.10 23.83
CA ASN A 9 9.85 27.74 24.21
C ASN A 9 11.07 26.85 24.50
N LYS A 10 11.64 27.00 25.70
CA LYS A 10 12.85 26.25 26.12
C LYS A 10 12.65 24.73 26.20
N LYS A 11 11.45 24.26 26.57
CA LYS A 11 11.12 22.83 26.72
C LYS A 11 11.15 22.07 25.39
N SER A 12 10.90 22.76 24.27
CA SER A 12 10.87 22.14 22.95
C SER A 12 12.20 22.16 22.19
N ARG A 13 13.29 22.71 22.76
CA ARG A 13 14.59 22.84 22.05
C ARG A 13 15.21 21.52 21.58
N LYS A 14 14.93 20.42 22.27
CA LYS A 14 15.38 19.07 21.84
C LYS A 14 14.45 18.43 20.81
N SER A 15 13.25 18.97 20.61
CA SER A 15 12.24 18.39 19.73
C SER A 15 12.64 18.43 18.26
N LEU A 16 12.14 17.44 17.52
CA LEU A 16 12.30 17.37 16.07
C LEU A 16 11.76 18.62 15.36
N LEU A 17 10.60 19.11 15.81
CA LEU A 17 9.94 20.28 15.26
C LEU A 17 10.78 21.55 15.45
N PHE A 18 11.38 21.72 16.62
CA PHE A 18 12.28 22.85 16.87
C PHE A 18 13.48 22.81 15.91
N LYS A 19 14.16 21.67 15.81
CA LYS A 19 15.31 21.50 14.90
C LYS A 19 14.94 21.80 13.45
N ARG A 20 13.76 21.36 12.99
CA ARG A 20 13.24 21.69 11.66
C ARG A 20 13.03 23.18 11.48
N LYS A 21 12.34 23.84 12.42
CA LYS A 21 12.06 25.28 12.35
C LYS A 21 13.35 26.09 12.31
N VAL A 22 14.36 25.75 13.10
CA VAL A 22 15.67 26.42 13.06
C VAL A 22 16.28 26.35 11.66
N VAL A 23 16.32 25.16 11.06
CA VAL A 23 16.87 24.99 9.71
C VAL A 23 16.02 25.68 8.65
N GLU A 24 14.68 25.64 8.76
CA GLU A 24 13.78 26.36 7.85
C GLU A 24 14.02 27.88 7.91
N THR A 25 14.15 28.45 9.11
CA THR A 25 14.42 29.88 9.25
C THR A 25 15.77 30.31 8.68
N PHE A 26 16.78 29.45 8.82
CA PHE A 26 18.09 29.68 8.23
C PHE A 26 18.05 29.59 6.69
N ARG A 27 17.43 28.55 6.14
CA ARG A 27 17.35 28.32 4.69
C ARG A 27 16.44 29.30 3.95
N ALA A 28 15.43 29.83 4.64
CA ALA A 28 14.54 30.86 4.11
C ALA A 28 15.13 32.28 4.27
N GLU A 29 16.37 32.40 4.75
CA GLU A 29 17.07 33.68 4.94
C GLU A 29 16.34 34.66 5.89
N ILE A 30 15.38 34.15 6.67
CA ILE A 30 14.69 34.89 7.75
C ILE A 30 15.67 35.19 8.90
N ALA A 31 16.72 34.38 9.02
CA ALA A 31 17.66 34.35 10.12
C ALA A 31 19.08 34.07 9.62
N THR A 32 20.02 34.96 9.88
CA THR A 32 21.45 34.71 9.62
C THR A 32 22.02 33.72 10.65
N ALA A 33 23.08 32.99 10.29
CA ALA A 33 23.76 32.08 11.21
C ALA A 33 24.19 32.77 12.52
N ASP A 34 24.65 34.02 12.44
CA ASP A 34 25.08 34.78 13.61
C ASP A 34 23.91 35.15 14.51
N GLN A 35 22.76 35.51 13.93
CA GLN A 35 21.53 35.77 14.70
C GLN A 35 21.03 34.52 15.41
N ILE A 36 21.14 33.35 14.76
CA ILE A 36 20.79 32.04 15.34
C ILE A 36 21.75 31.72 16.49
N GLN A 37 23.04 31.98 16.33
CA GLN A 37 24.04 31.77 17.37
C GLN A 37 23.79 32.69 18.57
N GLN A 38 23.53 33.97 18.35
CA GLN A 38 23.26 34.94 19.42
C GLN A 38 21.95 34.64 20.16
N THR A 39 20.89 34.27 19.44
CA THR A 39 19.54 34.13 20.01
C THR A 39 19.25 32.73 20.58
N LEU A 40 19.75 31.68 19.92
CA LEU A 40 19.45 30.29 20.26
C LEU A 40 20.66 29.54 20.83
N HIS A 41 21.84 30.15 20.85
CA HIS A 41 23.11 29.53 21.27
C HIS A 41 23.46 28.27 20.49
N ILE A 42 23.02 28.21 19.23
CA ILE A 42 23.35 27.12 18.31
C ILE A 42 24.59 27.55 17.53
N SER A 43 25.69 26.81 17.68
CA SER A 43 26.93 27.11 16.96
C SER A 43 26.76 26.93 15.45
N GLN A 44 27.58 27.63 14.65
CA GLN A 44 27.60 27.43 13.20
C GLN A 44 27.90 25.97 12.79
N ILE A 45 28.71 25.25 13.58
CA ILE A 45 28.99 23.82 13.36
C ILE A 45 27.73 22.99 13.57
N GLU A 46 27.00 23.24 14.65
CA GLU A 46 25.75 22.55 14.97
C GLU A 46 24.68 22.86 13.92
N LEU A 47 24.54 24.13 13.49
CA LEU A 47 23.63 24.53 12.43
C LEU A 47 23.93 23.80 11.11
N ARG A 48 25.21 23.66 10.74
CA ARG A 48 25.62 22.86 9.56
C ARG A 48 25.24 21.39 9.70
N ARG A 49 25.44 20.79 10.88
CA ARG A 49 25.03 19.40 11.15
C ARG A 49 23.51 19.23 11.04
N LEU A 50 22.74 20.16 11.61
CA LEU A 50 21.29 20.18 11.51
C LEU A 50 20.82 20.32 10.06
N ASN A 51 21.45 21.20 9.28
CA ASN A 51 21.12 21.39 7.86
C ASN A 51 21.42 20.13 7.02
N ARG A 52 22.55 19.45 7.28
CA ARG A 52 22.86 18.16 6.63
C ARG A 52 21.83 17.07 6.98
N TRP A 53 21.47 16.96 8.26
CA TRP A 53 20.44 16.03 8.71
C TRP A 53 19.09 16.33 8.04
N TYR A 54 18.70 17.61 8.01
CA TYR A 54 17.47 18.07 7.39
C TYR A 54 17.44 17.73 5.89
N PHE A 55 18.54 17.97 5.19
CA PHE A 55 18.66 17.60 3.78
C PHE A 55 18.50 16.10 3.60
N LYS A 56 19.26 15.27 4.35
CA LYS A 56 19.24 13.81 4.23
C LYS A 56 17.86 13.21 4.48
N HIS A 57 17.16 13.67 5.50
CA HIS A 57 15.94 13.01 5.99
C HIS A 57 14.65 13.69 5.55
N ARG A 58 14.68 15.00 5.24
CA ARG A 58 13.49 15.73 4.82
C ARG A 58 13.53 16.08 3.35
N LEU A 59 14.61 16.64 2.81
CA LEU A 59 14.61 17.12 1.42
C LEU A 59 14.93 16.02 0.41
N LYS A 60 15.89 15.14 0.72
CA LYS A 60 16.37 14.10 -0.20
C LYS A 60 15.24 13.23 -0.77
N PRO A 61 14.22 12.79 0.01
CA PRO A 61 13.10 12.02 -0.54
C PRO A 61 12.29 12.78 -1.61
N TYR A 62 12.12 14.10 -1.47
CA TYR A 62 11.37 14.91 -2.43
C TYR A 62 12.19 15.32 -3.65
N LEU A 63 13.50 15.49 -3.49
CA LEU A 63 14.41 15.93 -4.56
C LEU A 63 14.90 14.77 -5.45
N PHE A 64 15.04 13.57 -4.88
CA PHE A 64 15.58 12.39 -5.57
C PHE A 64 14.60 11.23 -5.49
N LEU A 65 13.37 11.50 -5.95
CA LEU A 65 12.24 10.58 -5.87
C LEU A 65 12.55 9.22 -6.53
N GLU A 66 13.29 9.21 -7.65
CA GLU A 66 13.71 8.01 -8.38
C GLU A 66 14.41 6.97 -7.46
N SER A 67 15.35 7.43 -6.63
CA SER A 67 16.10 6.58 -5.70
C SER A 67 15.27 6.07 -4.52
N PHE A 68 14.22 6.80 -4.15
CA PHE A 68 13.30 6.43 -3.07
C PHE A 68 12.19 5.48 -3.56
N ILE A 69 11.73 5.64 -4.81
CA ILE A 69 10.77 4.73 -5.43
C ILE A 69 11.41 3.37 -5.71
N GLN A 70 12.68 3.32 -6.11
CA GLN A 70 13.39 2.05 -6.37
C GLN A 70 13.50 1.15 -5.12
N THR A 71 13.64 1.71 -3.91
CA THR A 71 13.66 0.91 -2.67
C THR A 71 12.26 0.40 -2.28
N MET A 72 11.21 1.02 -2.82
CA MET A 72 9.81 0.61 -2.66
C MET A 72 9.33 -0.31 -3.80
N LYS A 73 10.19 -0.73 -4.75
CA LYS A 73 9.86 -1.80 -5.70
C LYS A 73 9.65 -3.10 -4.93
N LYS A 74 8.37 -3.30 -4.65
CA LYS A 74 7.73 -4.36 -3.91
C LYS A 74 8.23 -5.73 -4.39
N LYS A 75 8.84 -6.49 -3.47
CA LYS A 75 8.95 -7.96 -3.56
C LYS A 75 7.56 -8.65 -3.63
N THR A 76 6.48 -7.88 -3.57
CA THR A 76 5.09 -8.33 -3.51
C THR A 76 4.59 -8.86 -4.86
N ASP A 77 5.04 -8.31 -5.99
CA ASP A 77 4.39 -8.60 -7.28
C ASP A 77 4.63 -10.06 -7.72
N ALA A 78 5.86 -10.56 -7.64
CA ALA A 78 6.16 -11.93 -8.08
C ALA A 78 5.51 -13.00 -7.18
N SER A 79 5.50 -12.78 -5.86
CA SER A 79 4.87 -13.71 -4.90
C SER A 79 3.35 -13.69 -5.02
N TYR A 80 2.77 -12.50 -5.18
CA TYR A 80 1.34 -12.31 -5.36
C TYR A 80 0.83 -12.91 -6.67
N LEU A 81 1.56 -12.70 -7.78
CA LEU A 81 1.23 -13.31 -9.07
C LEU A 81 1.26 -14.83 -9.00
N LYS A 82 2.31 -15.40 -8.37
CA LYS A 82 2.40 -16.85 -8.19
C LYS A 82 1.26 -17.42 -7.34
N ALA A 83 0.88 -16.72 -6.26
CA ALA A 83 -0.25 -17.13 -5.44
C ALA A 83 -1.59 -17.02 -6.17
N LEU A 84 -1.74 -16.01 -7.04
CA LEU A 84 -2.93 -15.82 -7.86
C LEU A 84 -3.06 -16.92 -8.92
N GLU A 85 -1.97 -17.27 -9.61
CA GLU A 85 -1.92 -18.36 -10.58
C GLU A 85 -2.28 -19.71 -9.94
N GLN A 86 -1.79 -19.98 -8.73
CA GLN A 86 -2.14 -21.20 -8.00
C GLN A 86 -3.63 -21.28 -7.68
N ARG A 87 -4.24 -20.19 -7.19
CA ARG A 87 -5.68 -20.15 -6.91
C ARG A 87 -6.53 -20.36 -8.16
N LEU A 88 -6.13 -19.78 -9.30
CA LEU A 88 -6.83 -20.02 -10.57
C LEU A 88 -6.79 -21.50 -10.95
N LEU A 89 -5.62 -22.12 -10.85
CA LEU A 89 -5.44 -23.52 -11.21
C LEU A 89 -6.22 -24.48 -10.29
N GLU A 90 -6.28 -24.19 -8.99
CA GLU A 90 -7.13 -24.91 -8.02
C GLU A 90 -8.62 -24.77 -8.35
N THR A 91 -9.07 -23.54 -8.59
CA THR A 91 -10.47 -23.23 -8.92
C THR A 91 -10.90 -23.90 -10.24
N GLU A 92 -10.01 -23.95 -11.24
CA GLU A 92 -10.28 -24.65 -12.50
C GLU A 92 -10.39 -26.16 -12.30
N LYS A 93 -9.53 -26.76 -11.46
CA LYS A 93 -9.61 -28.19 -11.13
C LYS A 93 -10.92 -28.53 -10.43
N GLU A 94 -11.32 -27.74 -9.44
CA GLU A 94 -12.58 -27.92 -8.74
C GLU A 94 -13.78 -27.82 -9.70
N ASN A 95 -13.78 -26.82 -10.58
CA ASN A 95 -14.84 -26.69 -11.59
C ASN A 95 -14.91 -27.89 -12.55
N ARG A 96 -13.76 -28.39 -13.02
CA ARG A 96 -13.72 -29.59 -13.88
C ARG A 96 -14.28 -30.81 -13.14
N PHE A 97 -13.90 -30.98 -11.88
CA PHE A 97 -14.40 -32.08 -11.05
C PHE A 97 -15.92 -31.98 -10.83
N LEU A 98 -16.44 -30.79 -10.53
CA LEU A 98 -17.87 -30.57 -10.37
C LEU A 98 -18.66 -30.84 -11.66
N ARG A 99 -18.13 -30.44 -12.82
CA ARG A 99 -18.73 -30.75 -14.13
C ARG A 99 -18.79 -32.25 -14.38
N LEU A 100 -17.67 -32.95 -14.18
CA LEU A 100 -17.63 -34.42 -14.32
C LEU A 100 -18.62 -35.11 -13.37
N LYS A 101 -18.74 -34.61 -12.13
CA LYS A 101 -19.70 -35.14 -11.17
C LYS A 101 -21.15 -34.91 -11.61
N ALA A 102 -21.45 -33.74 -12.17
CA ALA A 102 -22.77 -33.44 -12.72
C ALA A 102 -23.11 -34.37 -13.90
N GLU A 103 -22.18 -34.52 -14.86
CA GLU A 103 -22.32 -35.44 -16.00
C GLU A 103 -22.52 -36.91 -15.55
N ALA A 104 -21.79 -37.35 -14.52
CA ALA A 104 -21.95 -38.69 -13.96
C ALA A 104 -23.33 -38.90 -13.32
N PHE A 105 -23.88 -37.88 -12.65
CA PHE A 105 -25.23 -37.96 -12.11
C PHE A 105 -26.30 -37.95 -13.20
N GLU A 106 -26.13 -37.13 -14.24
CA GLU A 106 -27.04 -37.11 -15.39
C GLU A 106 -27.10 -38.47 -16.08
N THR A 107 -25.95 -39.10 -16.31
CA THR A 107 -25.89 -40.45 -16.92
C THR A 107 -26.47 -41.52 -16.00
N ALA A 108 -26.20 -41.48 -14.69
CA ALA A 108 -26.79 -42.42 -13.74
C ALA A 108 -28.32 -42.30 -13.69
N ILE A 109 -28.86 -41.07 -13.76
CA ILE A 109 -30.30 -40.83 -13.84
C ILE A 109 -30.85 -41.42 -15.13
N GLN A 110 -30.23 -41.18 -16.28
CA GLN A 110 -30.68 -41.73 -17.57
C GLN A 110 -30.75 -43.26 -17.52
N ILE A 111 -29.72 -43.93 -17.03
CA ILE A 111 -29.69 -45.39 -16.90
C ILE A 111 -30.82 -45.88 -15.98
N ALA A 112 -31.07 -45.20 -14.86
CA ALA A 112 -32.13 -45.58 -13.94
C ALA A 112 -33.53 -45.35 -14.54
N GLU A 113 -33.75 -44.25 -15.26
CA GLU A 113 -34.99 -44.00 -15.99
C GLU A 113 -35.24 -45.08 -17.06
N GLU A 114 -34.20 -45.47 -17.81
CA GLU A 114 -34.28 -46.54 -18.81
C GLU A 114 -34.58 -47.92 -18.21
N GLN A 115 -33.93 -48.27 -17.09
CA GLN A 115 -34.06 -49.59 -16.46
C GLN A 115 -35.40 -49.76 -15.73
N PHE A 116 -35.83 -48.75 -14.98
CA PHE A 116 -37.02 -48.83 -14.14
C PHE A 116 -38.27 -48.26 -14.81
N ASN A 117 -38.12 -47.58 -15.96
CA ASN A 117 -39.21 -46.97 -16.74
C ASN A 117 -40.04 -45.94 -15.92
N ILE A 118 -39.40 -45.34 -14.90
CA ILE A 118 -39.98 -44.32 -14.02
C ILE A 118 -39.23 -43.02 -14.27
N PRO A 119 -39.91 -41.90 -14.61
CA PRO A 119 -39.26 -40.61 -14.77
C PRO A 119 -38.80 -40.08 -13.40
N ILE A 120 -37.49 -39.89 -13.25
CA ILE A 120 -36.87 -39.38 -12.01
C ILE A 120 -36.75 -37.85 -12.09
N LEU A 121 -36.38 -37.32 -13.26
CA LEU A 121 -36.38 -35.87 -13.52
C LEU A 121 -37.69 -35.43 -14.18
N LYS A 122 -38.20 -34.26 -13.77
CA LYS A 122 -39.30 -33.60 -14.50
C LYS A 122 -38.82 -33.25 -15.91
N LYS A 123 -39.49 -33.79 -16.92
CA LYS A 123 -39.33 -33.34 -18.31
C LYS A 123 -39.60 -31.84 -18.37
N SER A 124 -38.79 -31.10 -19.14
CA SER A 124 -39.00 -29.66 -19.33
C SER A 124 -40.41 -29.42 -19.87
N GLY A 125 -41.29 -28.89 -19.04
CA GLY A 125 -42.65 -28.56 -19.42
C GLY A 125 -42.67 -27.48 -20.51
N THR A 126 -43.70 -27.50 -21.35
CA THR A 126 -43.96 -26.48 -22.37
C THR A 126 -43.93 -25.10 -21.72
N LYS A 127 -43.04 -24.20 -22.19
CA LYS A 127 -43.02 -22.79 -21.77
C LYS A 127 -44.43 -22.23 -21.91
N GLN A 128 -45.01 -21.72 -20.82
CA GLN A 128 -46.28 -21.02 -20.90
C GLN A 128 -46.11 -19.79 -21.80
N PRO A 129 -47.00 -19.58 -22.80
CA PRO A 129 -46.97 -18.35 -23.58
C PRO A 129 -47.22 -17.19 -22.61
N LYS A 130 -46.34 -16.19 -22.66
CA LYS A 130 -46.52 -14.96 -21.89
C LYS A 130 -47.80 -14.29 -22.40
N GLY A 131 -48.83 -14.25 -21.55
CA GLY A 131 -49.99 -13.39 -21.73
C GLY A 131 -49.67 -11.95 -21.36
#